data_AF-A0A3D0XA71-F1
#
_entry.id   AF-A0A3D0XA71-F1
#
_cell.length_a   1.000
_cell.length_b   1.000
_cell.length_c   1.000
_cell.angle_alpha   90.00
_cell.angle_beta   90.00
_cell.angle_gamma   90.00
#
_symmetry.space_group_name_H-M   'P 1'
#
loop_
_entity.id
_entity.type
_entity.pdbx_description
1 polymer ?
#
loop_
_entity_poly.entity_id
_entity_poly.type
_entity_poly.pdbx_seq_one_letter_code
_entity_poly.pdbx_strand_id
1 'polypeptide(L)' 'MRPAGITDMEVSSFMKKFKDKKFAAKCDRELIKKGCDMLGMEVKEVTAICIEAMKLYADELQLGVK' A
#
# COMPACT_ATOMS: atom_id res chain seq x y z
N MET A 1 9.88 3.32 -16.26
CA MET A 1 8.52 2.86 -16.60
C MET A 1 7.63 3.10 -15.41
N ARG A 2 6.52 3.84 -15.56
CA ARG A 2 5.49 3.96 -14.52
C ARG A 2 4.63 2.69 -14.62
N PRO A 3 4.61 1.79 -13.63
CA PRO A 3 3.77 0.61 -13.70
C PRO A 3 2.30 1.05 -13.82
N ALA A 4 1.53 0.25 -14.54
CA ALA A 4 0.13 0.49 -14.83
C ALA A 4 -0.68 0.52 -13.52
N GLY A 5 -1.06 1.71 -13.05
CA GLY A 5 -2.03 1.92 -11.98
C GLY A 5 -1.81 1.13 -10.68
N ILE A 6 -2.91 0.94 -9.94
CA ILE A 6 -2.95 0.10 -8.74
C ILE A 6 -3.00 -1.41 -9.08
N THR A 7 -3.37 -1.75 -10.33
CA THR A 7 -3.58 -3.13 -10.80
C THR A 7 -2.30 -3.96 -10.77
N ASP A 8 -1.16 -3.37 -11.09
CA ASP A 8 0.17 -4.04 -11.06
C ASP A 8 0.91 -3.86 -9.72
N MET A 9 0.26 -3.29 -8.69
CA MET A 9 0.88 -3.09 -7.39
C MET A 9 0.96 -4.42 -6.63
N GLU A 10 2.16 -4.85 -6.26
CA GLU A 10 2.37 -5.96 -5.34
C GLU A 10 2.79 -5.48 -3.94
N VAL A 11 2.40 -6.26 -2.93
CA VAL A 11 2.81 -6.07 -1.52
C VAL A 11 4.34 -6.09 -1.39
N SER A 12 5.03 -6.91 -2.18
CA SER A 12 6.49 -7.03 -2.21
C SER A 12 7.17 -5.69 -2.61
N SER A 13 6.65 -5.06 -3.66
CA SER A 13 7.10 -3.74 -4.16
C SER A 13 6.74 -2.62 -3.19
N PHE A 14 5.56 -2.68 -2.57
CA PHE A 14 5.19 -1.72 -1.54
C PHE A 14 6.13 -1.82 -0.32
N MET A 15 6.40 -3.03 0.19
CA MET A 15 7.28 -3.22 1.34
C MET A 15 8.72 -2.73 1.08
N LYS A 16 9.21 -2.84 -0.16
CA LYS A 16 10.48 -2.23 -0.57
C LYS A 16 10.43 -0.70 -0.47
N LYS A 17 9.37 -0.07 -1.00
CA LYS A 17 9.15 1.38 -0.90
C LYS A 17 8.91 1.84 0.55
N PHE A 18 8.21 1.05 1.35
CA PHE A 18 7.92 1.34 2.76
C PHE A 18 9.21 1.52 3.58
N LYS A 19 10.23 0.71 3.26
CA LYS A 19 11.57 0.78 3.86
C LYS A 19 12.44 1.92 3.28
N ASP A 20 12.10 2.46 2.12
CA ASP A 20 12.81 3.57 1.49
C ASP A 20 12.74 4.84 2.37
N LYS A 21 13.88 5.51 2.55
CA LYS A 21 14.00 6.70 3.40
C LYS A 21 13.18 7.88 2.85
N LYS A 22 13.02 8.00 1.53
CA LYS A 22 12.24 9.07 0.90
C LYS A 22 10.74 8.90 1.12
N PHE A 23 10.27 7.66 1.18
CA PHE A 23 8.88 7.37 1.54
C PHE A 23 8.65 7.68 3.01
N ALA A 24 9.56 7.25 3.90
CA ALA A 24 9.55 7.57 5.34
C ALA A 24 9.46 9.07 5.64
N ALA A 25 10.09 9.91 4.82
CA ALA A 25 10.05 11.36 4.98
C ALA A 25 8.66 11.96 4.73
N LYS A 26 7.76 11.23 4.06
CA LYS A 26 6.39 11.66 3.74
C LYS A 26 5.31 10.81 4.41
N CYS A 27 5.68 9.73 5.10
CA CYS A 27 4.73 8.86 5.80
C CYS A 27 5.24 8.50 7.21
N ASP A 28 4.35 8.57 8.19
CA ASP A 28 4.68 8.17 9.56
C ASP A 28 4.58 6.65 9.71
N ARG A 29 5.74 5.98 9.79
CA ARG A 29 5.82 4.53 9.95
C ARG A 29 5.40 4.06 11.34
N GLU A 30 5.63 4.87 12.38
CA GLU A 30 5.25 4.50 13.74
C GLU A 30 3.74 4.53 13.87
N LEU A 31 3.10 5.55 13.31
CA LEU A 31 1.64 5.62 13.25
C LEU A 31 1.04 4.44 12.48
N ILE A 32 1.61 4.07 11.33
CA ILE A 32 1.14 2.93 10.53
C ILE A 32 1.30 1.63 11.32
N LYS A 33 2.45 1.39 11.94
CA LYS A 33 2.68 0.19 12.76
C LYS A 33 1.72 0.13 13.94
N LYS A 34 1.55 1.23 14.67
CA LYS A 34 0.61 1.31 15.79
C LYS A 34 -0.82 1.00 15.34
N GLY A 35 -1.25 1.52 14.19
CA GLY A 35 -2.55 1.19 13.62
C GLY A 35 -2.69 -0.30 13.26
N CYS A 36 -1.64 -0.91 12.71
CA CYS A 36 -1.63 -2.34 12.42
C CYS A 36 -1.65 -3.18 13.72
N ASP A 37 -0.88 -2.79 14.72
CA ASP A 37 -0.83 -3.44 16.04
C ASP A 37 -2.19 -3.35 16.76
N MET A 38 -2.89 -2.22 16.64
CA MET A 38 -4.25 -2.06 17.17
C MET A 38 -5.25 -3.02 16.52
N LEU A 39 -5.03 -3.39 15.26
CA LEU A 39 -5.82 -4.39 14.55
C LEU A 39 -5.34 -5.83 14.82
N GLY A 40 -4.21 -6.00 15.51
CA GLY A 40 -3.57 -7.30 15.71
C GLY A 40 -3.06 -7.92 14.41
N MET A 41 -2.78 -7.10 13.39
CA MET A 41 -2.37 -7.52 12.06
C MET A 41 -0.95 -7.01 11.75
N GLU A 42 -0.21 -7.74 10.93
CA GLU A 42 1.06 -7.23 10.44
C GLU A 42 0.85 -6.16 9.34
N VAL A 43 1.79 -5.22 9.23
CA VAL A 43 1.79 -4.19 8.17
C VAL A 43 1.64 -4.82 6.78
N LYS A 44 2.24 -6.00 6.57
CA LYS A 44 2.16 -6.73 5.30
C LYS A 44 0.73 -7.20 5.00
N GLU A 45 0.00 -7.67 6.01
CA GLU A 45 -1.38 -8.16 5.87
C GLU A 45 -2.33 -7.00 5.59
N VAL A 46 -2.25 -5.93 6.39
CA VAL A 46 -3.05 -4.72 6.18
C VAL A 46 -2.79 -4.15 4.78
N THR A 47 -1.53 -4.10 4.37
CA THR A 47 -1.16 -3.66 3.02
C THR A 47 -1.77 -4.56 1.94
N ALA A 48 -1.76 -5.89 2.11
CA ALA A 48 -2.33 -6.83 1.15
C ALA A 48 -3.83 -6.58 0.98
N ILE A 49 -4.57 -6.49 2.08
CA ILE A 49 -6.02 -6.20 2.08
C ILE A 49 -6.30 -4.87 1.39
N CYS A 50 -5.55 -3.82 1.73
CA CYS A 50 -5.72 -2.50 1.09
C CYS A 50 -5.46 -2.56 -0.41
N ILE A 51 -4.38 -3.21 -0.86
CA ILE A 51 -4.05 -3.32 -2.27
C ILE A 51 -5.12 -4.12 -3.01
N GLU A 52 -5.57 -5.26 -2.48
CA GLU A 52 -6.62 -6.07 -3.08
C GLU A 52 -7.94 -5.30 -3.21
N ALA A 53 -8.36 -4.60 -2.16
CA ALA A 53 -9.55 -3.76 -2.19
C ALA A 53 -9.41 -2.63 -3.23
N MET A 54 -8.28 -1.93 -3.26
CA MET A 54 -8.06 -0.85 -4.24
C MET A 54 -7.97 -1.37 -5.68
N LYS A 55 -7.53 -2.62 -5.89
CA LYS A 55 -7.57 -3.28 -7.21
C LYS A 55 -9.00 -3.60 -7.62
N LEU A 56 -9.81 -4.13 -6.71
CA LEU A 56 -11.21 -4.48 -6.97
C LEU A 56 -12.04 -3.25 -7.35
N TYR A 57 -11.82 -2.14 -6.65
CA TYR A 57 -12.52 -0.87 -6.86
C TYR A 57 -11.70 0.13 -7.70
N ALA A 58 -10.73 -0.33 -8.47
CA ALA A 58 -9.79 0.55 -9.18
C ALA A 58 -10.52 1.51 -10.15
N ASP A 59 -11.55 1.02 -10.85
CA ASP A 59 -12.34 1.84 -11.77
C ASP A 59 -13.18 2.89 -11.05
N GLU A 60 -13.82 2.52 -9.93
CA GLU A 60 -14.62 3.44 -9.12
C GLU A 60 -13.76 4.51 -8.44
N LEU A 61 -12.56 4.13 -8.01
CA LEU A 61 -11.59 5.03 -7.38
C LEU A 61 -10.81 5.86 -8.41
N GLN A 62 -11.07 5.70 -9.71
CA GLN A 62 -10.33 6.35 -10.80
C GLN A 62 -8.82 6.06 -10.76
N LEU A 63 -8.47 4.88 -10.24
CA LEU A 63 -7.11 4.33 -10.17
C LEU A 63 -6.80 3.35 -11.31
N GLY A 64 -7.81 3.01 -12.12
CA GLY A 64 -7.70 2.24 -13.36
C GLY A 64 -6.91 2.97 -14.44
N VAL A 65 -6.31 2.20 -15.35
CA VAL A 65 -5.54 2.73 -16.50
C VAL A 65 -6.50 3.47 -17.42
N LYS A 66 -6.31 4.78 -17.58
CA LYS A 66 -6.98 5.57 -18.62
C LYS A 66 -6.46 5.22 -20.01
#